data_AF-A0A661LEJ1-F1
#
_entry.id   AF-A0A661LEJ1-F1
#
_cell.length_a   1.000
_cell.length_b   1.000
_cell.length_c   1.000
_cell.angle_alpha   90.00
_cell.angle_beta   90.00
_cell.angle_gamma   90.00
#
_symmetry.space_group_name_H-M   'P 1'
#
loop_
_entity.id
_entity.type
_entity.pdbx_description
1 polymer ?
#
loop_
_entity_poly.entity_id
_entity_poly.type
_entity_poly.pdbx_seq_one_letter_code
_entity_poly.pdbx_strand_id
1 'polypeptide(L)'
;MNRQDIRRFEAAGLFVLFFLGGVIHTLTHTFVLITQVADKLMHEGKLLDELLKTYQGTGFLVMFAVWFGAMMLPIFLALLLKSKKGYWVTTIVGALVVLANIAHAIAHISIGDVTNGIANLVMSGVTGVWAVVFMLQLARGKV
;
A
#
# COMPACT_ATOMS: atom_id res chain seq x y z
N MET A 1 29.70 1.11 -4.70
CA MET A 1 28.47 1.53 -3.99
C MET A 1 28.87 1.86 -2.55
N ASN A 2 28.59 3.06 -2.04
CA ASN A 2 28.99 3.41 -0.68
C ASN A 2 27.97 2.89 0.35
N ARG A 3 28.30 2.93 1.64
CA ARG A 3 27.40 2.44 2.72
C ARG A 3 26.04 3.15 2.70
N GLN A 4 26.04 4.45 2.42
CA GLN A 4 24.83 5.26 2.38
C GLN A 4 23.91 4.87 1.20
N ASP A 5 24.48 4.48 0.06
CA ASP A 5 23.73 3.93 -1.07
C ASP A 5 23.06 2.60 -0.70
N ILE A 6 23.78 1.70 -0.02
CA ILE A 6 23.24 0.41 0.45
C ILE A 6 22.04 0.64 1.37
N ARG A 7 22.18 1.51 2.38
CA ARG A 7 21.07 1.85 3.30
C ARG A 7 19.86 2.40 2.57
N ARG A 8 20.09 3.20 1.55
CA ARG A 8 19.02 3.77 0.73
C ARG A 8 18.29 2.71 -0.09
N PHE A 9 19.02 1.72 -0.61
CA PHE A 9 18.41 0.55 -1.25
C PHE A 9 17.64 -0.32 -0.27
N GLU A 10 18.13 -0.50 0.96
CA GLU A 10 17.38 -1.18 2.04
C GLU A 10 16.07 -0.45 2.34
N ALA A 11 16.10 0.87 2.47
CA ALA A 11 14.90 1.70 2.68
C ALA A 11 13.90 1.56 1.52
N ALA A 12 14.39 1.61 0.27
CA ALA A 12 13.56 1.40 -0.91
C ALA A 12 12.95 0.00 -0.94
N GLY A 13 13.72 -1.03 -0.58
CA GLY A 13 13.25 -2.41 -0.46
C GLY A 13 12.13 -2.56 0.58
N LEU A 14 12.22 -1.86 1.70
CA LEU A 14 11.14 -1.83 2.70
C LEU A 14 9.87 -1.18 2.15
N PHE A 15 10.00 -0.09 1.38
CA PHE A 15 8.85 0.51 0.69
C PHE A 15 8.28 -0.40 -0.42
N VAL A 16 9.10 -1.24 -1.07
CA VAL A 16 8.61 -2.27 -1.98
C VAL A 16 7.79 -3.31 -1.22
N LEU A 17 8.24 -3.77 -0.05
CA LEU A 17 7.46 -4.71 0.77
C LEU A 17 6.13 -4.09 1.23
N PHE A 18 6.14 -2.82 1.63
CA PHE A 18 4.92 -2.05 1.93
C PHE A 18 3.93 -2.05 0.76
N PHE A 19 4.43 -1.75 -0.44
CA PHE A 19 3.64 -1.76 -1.68
C PHE A 19 3.08 -3.15 -1.99
N LEU A 20 3.90 -4.20 -1.91
CA LEU A 20 3.47 -5.58 -2.13
C LEU A 20 2.39 -6.01 -1.11
N GLY A 21 2.50 -5.57 0.14
CA GLY A 21 1.44 -5.75 1.14
C GLY A 21 0.10 -5.15 0.71
N GLY A 22 0.12 -3.96 0.11
CA GLY A 22 -1.09 -3.31 -0.44
C GLY A 22 -1.66 -4.04 -1.66
N VAL A 23 -0.80 -4.60 -2.52
CA VAL A 23 -1.21 -5.45 -3.65
C VAL A 23 -1.89 -6.72 -3.12
N ILE A 24 -1.30 -7.39 -2.13
CA ILE A 24 -1.89 -8.59 -1.54
C ILE A 24 -3.23 -8.26 -0.88
N HIS A 25 -3.34 -7.15 -0.15
CA HIS A 25 -4.61 -6.70 0.43
C HIS A 25 -5.69 -6.49 -0.64
N THR A 26 -5.34 -5.85 -1.77
CA THR A 26 -6.25 -5.67 -2.91
C THR A 26 -6.72 -7.00 -3.49
N LEU A 27 -5.80 -7.96 -3.63
CA LEU A 27 -6.14 -9.29 -4.13
C LEU A 27 -7.09 -9.99 -3.15
N THR A 28 -6.84 -9.91 -1.85
CA THR A 28 -7.76 -10.42 -0.83
C THR A 28 -9.14 -9.77 -0.94
N HIS A 29 -9.21 -8.45 -1.14
CA HIS A 29 -10.46 -7.72 -1.37
C HIS A 29 -11.23 -8.27 -2.56
N THR A 30 -10.53 -8.46 -3.68
CA THR A 30 -11.09 -9.01 -4.91
C THR A 30 -11.57 -10.45 -4.70
N PHE A 31 -10.78 -11.30 -4.06
CA PHE A 31 -11.16 -12.68 -3.79
C PHE A 31 -12.35 -12.78 -2.84
N VAL A 32 -12.37 -12.03 -1.74
CA VAL A 32 -13.47 -12.03 -0.77
C VAL A 32 -14.75 -11.53 -1.43
N LEU A 33 -14.69 -10.42 -2.18
CA LEU A 33 -15.82 -9.90 -2.94
C LEU A 33 -16.33 -10.95 -3.93
N ILE A 34 -15.46 -11.56 -4.72
CA ILE A 34 -15.83 -12.61 -5.67
C ILE A 34 -16.51 -13.76 -4.92
N THR A 35 -15.98 -14.22 -3.78
CA THR A 35 -16.60 -15.34 -3.06
C THR A 35 -17.96 -14.98 -2.44
N GLN A 36 -18.11 -13.80 -1.86
CA GLN A 36 -19.36 -13.34 -1.24
C GLN A 36 -20.45 -13.06 -2.28
N VAL A 37 -20.05 -12.57 -3.45
CA VAL A 37 -20.95 -12.24 -4.56
C VAL A 37 -21.22 -13.46 -5.44
N ALA A 38 -20.28 -14.40 -5.57
CA ALA A 38 -20.46 -15.63 -6.34
C ALA A 38 -21.60 -16.48 -5.79
N ASP A 39 -21.72 -16.65 -4.48
CA ASP A 39 -22.85 -17.40 -3.90
C ASP A 39 -24.21 -16.78 -4.24
N LYS A 40 -24.27 -15.46 -4.39
CA LYS A 40 -25.51 -14.73 -4.71
C LYS A 40 -25.79 -14.65 -6.22
N LEU A 41 -24.76 -14.44 -7.04
CA LEU A 41 -24.88 -14.17 -8.48
C LEU A 41 -24.62 -15.39 -9.38
N MET A 42 -23.99 -16.47 -8.90
CA MET A 42 -23.86 -17.72 -9.66
C MET A 42 -25.24 -18.32 -9.96
N HIS A 43 -26.19 -18.18 -9.05
CA HIS A 43 -27.56 -18.66 -9.25
C HIS A 43 -28.37 -17.82 -10.26
N GLU A 44 -27.98 -16.57 -10.48
CA GLU A 44 -28.67 -15.66 -11.42
C GLU A 44 -27.99 -15.55 -12.79
N GLY A 45 -26.81 -16.16 -12.98
CA GLY A 45 -26.04 -16.07 -14.23
C GLY A 45 -25.49 -14.67 -14.56
N LYS A 46 -25.56 -13.71 -13.62
CA LYS A 46 -25.18 -12.30 -13.82
C LYS A 46 -23.82 -11.92 -13.23
N LEU A 47 -23.12 -12.88 -12.62
CA LEU A 47 -21.86 -12.66 -11.89
C LEU A 47 -20.82 -11.93 -12.74
N LEU A 48 -20.63 -12.37 -13.99
CA LEU A 48 -19.62 -11.79 -14.88
C LEU A 48 -19.94 -10.36 -15.28
N ASP A 49 -21.21 -10.05 -15.57
CA ASP A 49 -21.65 -8.72 -16.00
C ASP A 49 -21.60 -7.68 -14.89
N GLU A 50 -21.96 -8.04 -13.66
CA GLU A 50 -21.86 -7.12 -12.50
C GLU A 50 -20.41 -6.90 -12.06
N LEU A 51 -19.58 -7.95 -12.08
CA LEU A 51 -18.13 -7.80 -11.87
C LEU A 51 -17.54 -6.88 -12.92
N LEU A 52 -17.82 -7.10 -14.20
CA LEU A 52 -17.31 -6.24 -15.27
C LEU A 52 -17.77 -4.80 -15.10
N LYS A 53 -19.04 -4.53 -14.76
CA LYS A 53 -19.51 -3.16 -14.47
C LYS A 53 -18.79 -2.50 -13.30
N THR A 54 -18.55 -3.25 -12.23
CA THR A 54 -17.87 -2.73 -11.03
C THR A 54 -16.40 -2.41 -11.33
N TYR A 55 -15.71 -3.26 -12.08
CA TYR A 55 -14.28 -3.10 -12.42
C TYR A 55 -14.03 -2.17 -13.62
N GLN A 56 -14.99 -2.01 -14.54
CA GLN A 56 -14.91 -1.08 -15.68
C GLN A 56 -15.34 0.34 -15.32
N GLY A 57 -15.87 0.56 -14.12
CA GLY A 57 -16.12 1.91 -13.61
C GLY A 57 -14.82 2.72 -13.62
N THR A 58 -14.78 3.81 -14.38
CA THR A 58 -13.62 4.71 -14.47
C THR A 58 -13.13 5.18 -13.09
N GLY A 59 -14.03 5.35 -12.13
CA GLY A 59 -13.69 5.67 -10.74
C GLY A 59 -12.85 4.61 -10.03
N PHE A 60 -13.10 3.32 -10.29
CA PHE A 60 -12.36 2.22 -9.67
C PHE A 60 -10.92 2.19 -10.19
N LEU A 61 -10.74 2.23 -11.52
CA LEU A 61 -9.41 2.24 -12.14
C LEU A 61 -8.57 3.47 -11.75
N VAL A 62 -9.18 4.65 -11.71
CA VAL A 62 -8.49 5.88 -11.29
C VAL A 62 -8.09 5.80 -9.82
N MET A 63 -8.98 5.34 -8.94
CA MET A 63 -8.66 5.12 -7.53
C MET A 63 -7.47 4.17 -7.37
N PHE A 64 -7.46 3.05 -8.11
CA PHE A 64 -6.37 2.09 -8.09
C PHE A 64 -5.04 2.67 -8.57
N ALA A 65 -5.06 3.40 -9.68
CA ALA A 65 -3.87 4.06 -10.23
C ALA A 65 -3.30 5.10 -9.26
N VAL A 66 -4.17 5.93 -8.65
CA VAL A 66 -3.76 6.93 -7.66
C VAL A 66 -3.21 6.26 -6.41
N TRP A 67 -3.88 5.23 -5.90
CA TRP A 67 -3.49 4.53 -4.67
C TRP A 67 -2.13 3.86 -4.83
N PHE A 68 -1.96 3.03 -5.86
CA PHE A 68 -0.69 2.35 -6.10
C PHE A 68 0.41 3.32 -6.53
N GLY A 69 0.08 4.35 -7.31
CA GLY A 69 1.02 5.42 -7.63
C GLY A 69 1.56 6.12 -6.38
N ALA A 70 0.69 6.43 -5.42
CA ALA A 70 1.08 7.01 -4.14
C ALA A 70 1.94 6.05 -3.30
N MET A 71 1.61 4.76 -3.26
CA MET A 71 2.41 3.74 -2.56
C MET A 71 3.81 3.54 -3.18
N MET A 72 3.95 3.68 -4.49
CA MET A 72 5.24 3.58 -5.17
C MET A 72 6.10 4.84 -5.04
N LEU A 73 5.49 6.01 -4.83
CA LEU A 73 6.19 7.29 -4.72
C LEU A 73 7.38 7.26 -3.73
N PRO A 74 7.25 6.80 -2.48
CA PRO A 74 8.39 6.74 -1.55
C PRO A 74 9.52 5.79 -2.00
N ILE A 75 9.22 4.76 -2.80
CA ILE A 75 10.24 3.88 -3.41
C ILE A 75 11.12 4.72 -4.35
N PHE A 76 10.49 5.45 -5.28
CA PHE A 76 11.23 6.27 -6.24
C PHE A 76 11.97 7.42 -5.55
N LEU A 77 11.35 8.07 -4.56
CA LEU A 77 12.01 9.13 -3.81
C LEU A 77 13.25 8.61 -3.06
N ALA A 78 13.17 7.42 -2.44
CA ALA A 78 14.35 6.78 -1.85
C ALA A 78 15.45 6.52 -2.90
N LEU A 79 15.09 6.02 -4.08
CA LEU A 79 16.04 5.67 -5.13
C LEU A 79 16.60 6.86 -5.93
N LEU A 80 15.92 8.01 -5.94
CA LEU A 80 16.32 9.19 -6.71
C LEU A 80 16.97 10.27 -5.84
N LEU A 81 16.48 10.48 -4.62
CA LEU A 81 16.98 11.55 -3.75
C LEU A 81 18.13 11.03 -2.87
N LYS A 82 19.33 11.59 -3.05
CA LYS A 82 20.55 11.17 -2.33
C LYS A 82 20.98 12.12 -1.21
N SER A 83 20.38 13.31 -1.15
CA SER A 83 20.75 14.33 -0.18
C SER A 83 20.01 14.13 1.15
N LYS A 84 20.56 14.65 2.24
CA LYS A 84 19.91 14.65 3.56
C LYS A 84 18.51 15.27 3.51
N LYS A 85 18.34 16.37 2.76
CA LYS A 85 17.03 17.00 2.52
C LYS A 85 16.08 16.04 1.81
N GLY A 86 16.60 15.33 0.80
CA GLY A 86 15.88 14.30 0.09
C GLY A 86 15.36 13.18 0.99
N TYR A 87 16.17 12.75 1.96
CA TYR A 87 15.75 11.72 2.91
C TYR A 87 14.60 12.17 3.81
N TRP A 88 14.61 13.43 4.23
CA TRP A 88 13.48 14.03 4.95
C TRP A 88 12.22 14.08 4.10
N VAL A 89 12.33 14.48 2.82
CA VAL A 89 11.20 14.47 1.89
C VAL A 89 10.63 13.06 1.75
N THR A 90 11.47 12.05 1.48
CA THR A 90 11.03 10.65 1.39
C THR A 90 10.37 10.16 2.68
N THR A 91 10.90 10.56 3.84
CA THR A 91 10.35 10.20 5.15
C THR A 91 8.95 10.77 5.33
N ILE A 92 8.76 12.06 5.03
CA ILE A 92 7.47 12.75 5.18
C ILE A 92 6.44 12.15 4.21
N VAL A 93 6.80 12.02 2.94
CA VAL A 93 5.91 11.43 1.93
C VAL A 93 5.54 9.99 2.29
N GLY A 94 6.54 9.18 2.65
CA GLY A 94 6.31 7.81 3.09
C GLY A 94 5.40 7.74 4.32
N ALA A 95 5.60 8.62 5.31
CA ALA A 95 4.75 8.67 6.50
C ALA A 95 3.30 9.00 6.15
N LEU A 96 3.05 9.99 5.29
CA LEU A 96 1.70 10.36 4.86
C LEU A 96 0.98 9.19 4.17
N VAL A 97 1.68 8.50 3.28
CA VAL A 97 1.12 7.35 2.55
C VAL A 97 0.84 6.17 3.49
N VAL A 98 1.76 5.86 4.41
CA VAL A 98 1.58 4.80 5.41
C VAL A 98 0.43 5.12 6.36
N LEU A 99 0.31 6.37 6.82
CA LEU A 99 -0.80 6.82 7.65
C LEU A 99 -2.14 6.72 6.92
N ALA A 100 -2.19 7.09 5.65
CA ALA A 100 -3.38 6.92 4.83
C ALA A 100 -3.76 5.43 4.69
N ASN A 101 -2.79 4.53 4.50
CA ASN A 101 -3.05 3.08 4.45
C ASN A 101 -3.56 2.54 5.80
N ILE A 102 -2.96 2.96 6.91
CA ILE A 102 -3.41 2.57 8.25
C ILE A 102 -4.83 3.08 8.52
N ALA A 103 -5.14 4.33 8.16
CA ALA A 103 -6.48 4.88 8.29
C ALA A 103 -7.50 4.10 7.44
N HIS A 104 -7.13 3.71 6.22
CA HIS A 104 -7.95 2.85 5.37
C HIS A 104 -8.23 1.48 6.03
N ALA A 105 -7.21 0.87 6.63
CA ALA A 105 -7.37 -0.40 7.34
C ALA A 105 -8.29 -0.27 8.58
N ILE A 106 -8.16 0.83 9.34
CA ILE A 106 -9.05 1.13 10.47
C ILE A 106 -10.49 1.34 9.98
N ALA A 107 -10.69 1.99 8.83
CA ALA A 107 -12.02 2.17 8.25
C ALA A 107 -12.71 0.82 7.99
N HIS A 108 -12.00 -0.18 7.44
CA HIS A 108 -12.53 -1.54 7.27
C HIS A 108 -12.96 -2.17 8.61
N ILE A 109 -12.13 -2.05 9.65
CA ILE A 109 -12.48 -2.56 10.99
C ILE A 109 -13.74 -1.87 11.52
N SER A 110 -13.87 -0.55 11.32
CA SER A 110 -14.99 0.23 11.83
C SER A 110 -16.34 -0.12 11.19
N ILE A 111 -16.34 -0.61 9.94
CA ILE A 111 -17.54 -1.05 9.23
C ILE A 111 -17.83 -2.55 9.38
N GLY A 112 -17.07 -3.25 10.24
CA GLY A 112 -17.25 -4.68 10.53
C GLY A 112 -16.40 -5.63 9.67
N ASP A 113 -15.62 -5.12 8.71
CA ASP A 113 -14.67 -5.92 7.91
C ASP A 113 -13.33 -6.10 8.64
N VAL A 114 -13.40 -6.75 9.81
CA VAL A 114 -12.29 -6.86 10.76
C VAL A 114 -11.12 -7.65 10.18
N THR A 115 -11.39 -8.80 9.55
CA THR A 115 -10.35 -9.66 8.98
C THR A 115 -9.52 -8.92 7.94
N ASN A 116 -10.18 -8.18 7.05
CA ASN A 116 -9.52 -7.44 6.00
C ASN A 116 -8.71 -6.26 6.54
N GLY A 117 -9.29 -5.51 7.47
CA GLY A 117 -8.58 -4.42 8.14
C GLY A 117 -7.33 -4.89 8.88
N ILE A 118 -7.41 -6.00 9.63
CA ILE A 118 -6.24 -6.59 10.31
C ILE A 118 -5.22 -7.10 9.29
N ALA A 119 -5.65 -7.81 8.24
CA ALA A 119 -4.75 -8.30 7.20
C ALA A 119 -3.98 -7.14 6.54
N ASN A 120 -4.64 -6.02 6.21
CA ASN A 120 -3.96 -4.85 5.66
C ASN A 120 -2.93 -4.24 6.64
N LEU A 121 -3.31 -4.08 7.92
CA LEU A 121 -2.40 -3.55 8.94
C LEU A 121 -1.12 -4.39 9.06
N VAL A 122 -1.25 -5.71 9.07
CA VAL A 122 -0.11 -6.62 9.22
C VAL A 122 0.74 -6.65 7.95
N MET A 123 0.11 -6.81 6.78
CA MET A 123 0.82 -7.02 5.51
C MET A 123 1.49 -5.75 4.99
N SER A 124 0.82 -4.61 5.15
CA SER A 124 1.29 -3.32 4.62
C SER A 124 1.60 -2.32 5.74
N GLY A 125 0.74 -2.18 6.73
CA GLY A 125 0.94 -1.18 7.81
C GLY A 125 2.28 -1.32 8.54
N VAL A 126 2.58 -2.51 9.07
CA VAL A 126 3.81 -2.78 9.85
C VAL A 126 5.07 -2.54 9.00
N THR A 127 5.10 -3.07 7.78
CA THR A 127 6.24 -2.93 6.87
C THR A 127 6.43 -1.46 6.44
N GLY A 128 5.33 -0.73 6.21
CA GLY A 128 5.35 0.69 5.92
C GLY A 128 5.90 1.53 7.07
N VAL A 129 5.46 1.28 8.31
CA VAL A 129 5.98 1.97 9.50
C VAL A 129 7.49 1.73 9.64
N TRP A 130 7.93 0.48 9.44
CA TRP A 130 9.35 0.14 9.48
C TRP A 130 10.15 0.88 8.41
N ALA A 131 9.65 0.96 7.17
CA ALA A 131 10.27 1.71 6.08
C ALA A 131 10.46 3.19 6.45
N VAL A 132 9.43 3.82 7.01
CA VAL A 132 9.47 5.23 7.43
C VAL A 132 10.45 5.46 8.58
N VAL A 133 10.45 4.60 9.59
CA VAL A 133 11.39 4.69 10.73
C VAL A 133 12.83 4.55 10.23
N PHE A 134 13.09 3.59 9.34
CA PHE A 134 14.41 3.39 8.77
C PHE A 134 14.86 4.61 7.96
N MET A 135 13.97 5.16 7.11
CA MET A 135 14.26 6.37 6.34
C MET A 135 14.52 7.59 7.24
N LEU A 136 13.79 7.72 8.35
CA LEU A 136 14.00 8.75 9.36
C LEU A 136 15.38 8.64 10.02
N GLN A 137 15.82 7.42 10.32
CA GLN A 137 17.16 7.20 10.87
C GLN A 137 18.24 7.61 9.87
N LEU A 138 18.05 7.30 8.58
CA LEU A 138 18.94 7.72 7.50
C LEU A 138 18.96 9.26 7.36
N ALA A 139 17.80 9.91 7.43
CA ALA A 139 17.67 11.38 7.37
C ALA A 139 18.36 12.08 8.57
N ARG A 140 18.41 11.40 9.73
CA ARG A 140 19.11 11.84 10.94
C ARG A 140 20.61 11.52 10.93
N GLY A 141 21.09 10.72 9.98
CA GLY A 141 22.49 10.25 9.92
C GLY A 141 22.83 9.21 10.98
N LYS A 142 21.84 8.43 11.43
CA LYS A 142 22.01 7.42 12.49
C LYS A 142 22.34 6.01 11.97
N VAL A 143 22.24 5.75 10.67
CA VAL A 143 22.44 4.43 10.03
C VAL A 143 23.12 4.51 8.68
#